data_AF-A0A5D3D398-F1
#
_entry.id   AF-A0A5D3D398-F1
#
_cell.length_a   1.000
_cell.length_b   1.000
_cell.length_c   1.000
_cell.angle_alpha   90.00
_cell.angle_beta   90.00
_cell.angle_gamma   90.00
#
_symmetry.space_group_name_H-M   'P 1'
#
loop_
_entity.id
_entity.type
_entity.pdbx_description
1 polymer ?
#
loop_
_entity_poly.entity_id
_entity_poly.type
_entity_poly.pdbx_seq_one_letter_code
_entity_poly.pdbx_strand_id
1 'polypeptide(L)'
;MALRAAVLRHLRVPVQFYALARRECQPTPCSGGSLRLFSSHDDHMTKDEVIERVLSVIKCHPKVDPSKVSPDVHFEKDLGLDSLDTVEIVMALEEEFKLEIPDKEADKIDSCNLAIEYVYNHPMAS
;
A
#
# COMPACT_ATOMS: atom_id res chain seq x y z
N MET A 1 -19.18 -9.86 62.15
CA MET A 1 -18.99 -8.64 61.33
C MET A 1 -18.60 -9.09 59.93
N ALA A 2 -19.60 -9.39 59.09
CA ALA A 2 -19.42 -10.09 57.82
C ALA A 2 -19.30 -9.12 56.63
N LEU A 3 -18.25 -9.36 55.83
CA LEU A 3 -18.14 -9.25 54.37
C LEU A 3 -19.04 -8.19 53.68
N ARG A 4 -18.45 -7.07 53.26
CA ARG A 4 -19.06 -6.14 52.29
C ARG A 4 -18.03 -5.59 51.31
N ALA A 5 -18.50 -5.46 50.07
CA ALA A 5 -17.86 -4.93 48.85
C ALA A 5 -16.89 -5.91 48.15
N ALA A 6 -17.29 -6.78 47.23
CA ALA A 6 -18.37 -6.75 46.23
C ALA A 6 -18.37 -5.50 45.32
N VAL A 7 -18.11 -5.77 44.05
CA VAL A 7 -18.49 -4.98 42.86
C VAL A 7 -17.48 -3.92 42.39
N LEU A 8 -16.51 -4.37 41.60
CA LEU A 8 -15.98 -3.58 40.48
C LEU A 8 -15.82 -4.51 39.25
N ARG A 9 -16.94 -5.10 38.83
CA ARG A 9 -17.11 -5.79 37.54
C ARG A 9 -17.79 -4.86 36.51
N HIS A 10 -17.28 -3.64 36.37
CA HIS A 10 -17.87 -2.63 35.47
C HIS A 10 -16.83 -1.94 34.60
N LEU A 11 -16.00 -2.73 33.92
CA LEU A 11 -15.34 -2.30 32.69
C LEU A 11 -15.62 -3.37 31.63
N ARG A 12 -16.86 -3.39 31.16
CA ARG A 12 -17.28 -4.15 29.99
C ARG A 12 -16.87 -3.30 28.79
N VAL A 13 -15.63 -3.50 28.32
CA VAL A 13 -15.16 -2.92 27.06
C VAL A 13 -15.92 -3.60 25.92
N PRO A 14 -16.67 -2.88 25.08
CA PRO A 14 -17.13 -3.45 23.82
C PRO A 14 -15.90 -3.61 22.92
N VAL A 15 -15.40 -4.84 22.80
CA VAL A 15 -14.50 -5.20 21.69
C VAL A 15 -15.38 -5.19 20.44
N GLN A 16 -15.24 -4.12 19.65
CA GLN A 16 -15.83 -3.99 18.34
C GLN A 16 -15.16 -5.03 17.42
N PHE A 17 -15.65 -6.27 17.45
CA PHE A 17 -15.34 -7.23 16.41
C PHE A 17 -15.86 -6.66 15.10
N TYR A 18 -14.95 -6.27 14.22
CA TYR A 18 -15.26 -6.05 12.82
C TYR A 18 -15.77 -7.39 12.28
N ALA A 19 -17.10 -7.54 12.30
CA ALA A 19 -17.79 -8.53 11.52
C ALA A 19 -17.52 -8.16 10.06
N LEU A 20 -16.55 -8.84 9.44
CA LEU A 20 -16.48 -8.95 7.98
C LEU A 20 -17.78 -9.59 7.54
N ALA A 21 -18.73 -8.71 7.22
CA ALA A 21 -19.98 -9.07 6.61
C ALA A 21 -19.67 -9.89 5.36
N ARG A 22 -19.98 -11.19 5.47
CA ARG A 22 -20.26 -12.04 4.32
C ARG A 22 -21.23 -11.31 3.40
N ARG A 23 -20.72 -10.76 2.30
CA ARG A 23 -21.54 -10.51 1.12
C ARG A 23 -21.83 -11.86 0.48
N GLU A 24 -22.93 -12.47 0.89
CA GLU A 24 -23.60 -13.47 0.07
C GLU A 24 -24.23 -12.73 -1.11
N CYS A 25 -23.55 -12.79 -2.26
CA CYS A 25 -24.13 -12.43 -3.55
C CYS A 25 -25.24 -13.43 -3.87
N GLN A 26 -26.50 -13.00 -3.76
CA GLN A 26 -27.62 -13.75 -4.34
C GLN A 26 -27.56 -13.66 -5.87
N PRO A 27 -27.70 -14.79 -6.60
CA PRO A 27 -27.81 -14.77 -8.05
C PRO A 27 -29.26 -14.49 -8.45
N THR A 28 -29.52 -13.35 -9.08
CA THR A 28 -30.77 -13.13 -9.83
C THR A 28 -30.69 -13.84 -11.19
N PRO A 29 -31.78 -14.44 -11.71
CA PRO A 29 -31.77 -15.13 -12.99
C PRO A 29 -31.85 -14.13 -14.15
N CYS A 30 -30.76 -14.01 -14.90
CA CYS A 30 -30.68 -13.19 -16.11
C CYS A 30 -31.41 -13.90 -17.28
N SER A 31 -32.56 -13.39 -17.71
CA SER A 31 -33.18 -13.78 -18.98
C SER A 31 -32.88 -12.73 -20.05
N GLY A 32 -32.15 -13.16 -21.10
CA GLY A 32 -32.18 -12.56 -22.44
C GLY A 32 -31.27 -11.35 -22.65
N GLY A 33 -30.18 -11.53 -23.41
CA GLY A 33 -29.45 -10.42 -24.01
C GLY A 33 -27.98 -10.69 -24.27
N SER A 34 -27.65 -10.86 -25.54
CA SER A 34 -26.32 -11.10 -26.11
C SER A 34 -25.34 -9.95 -25.84
N LEU A 35 -24.19 -10.27 -25.22
CA LEU A 35 -22.81 -9.95 -25.66
C LEU A 35 -21.90 -10.08 -24.44
N ARG A 36 -21.16 -11.19 -24.36
CA ARG A 36 -19.95 -11.26 -23.52
C ARG A 36 -18.92 -10.34 -24.16
N LEU A 37 -18.97 -9.06 -23.80
CA LEU A 37 -17.87 -8.13 -24.05
C LEU A 37 -16.77 -8.53 -23.07
N PHE A 38 -15.89 -9.43 -23.50
CA PHE A 38 -14.62 -9.65 -22.82
C PHE A 38 -13.87 -8.33 -22.92
N SER A 39 -13.89 -7.55 -21.84
CA SER A 39 -12.95 -6.45 -21.67
C SER A 39 -11.56 -7.08 -21.65
N SER A 40 -10.89 -7.06 -22.80
CA SER A 40 -9.44 -7.15 -22.88
C SER A 40 -8.89 -5.85 -22.29
N HIS A 41 -8.99 -5.69 -20.97
CA HIS A 41 -8.09 -4.77 -20.31
C HIS A 41 -6.82 -5.59 -20.13
N ASP A 42 -5.85 -5.35 -21.00
CA ASP A 42 -4.48 -5.74 -20.73
C ASP A 42 -4.12 -5.10 -19.38
N ASP A 43 -4.04 -5.90 -18.31
CA ASP A 43 -3.68 -5.49 -16.95
C ASP A 43 -2.19 -5.09 -16.84
N HIS A 44 -1.62 -4.52 -17.90
CA HIS A 44 -0.23 -4.13 -17.96
C HIS A 44 -0.11 -2.65 -17.62
N MET A 45 0.17 -2.34 -16.35
CA MET A 45 0.52 -0.98 -15.94
C MET A 45 1.67 -0.46 -16.82
N THR A 46 1.52 0.75 -17.35
CA THR A 46 2.57 1.38 -18.15
C THR A 46 3.68 1.91 -17.24
N LYS A 47 4.92 2.00 -17.77
CA LYS A 47 6.06 2.53 -16.98
C LYS A 47 5.76 3.94 -16.45
N ASP A 48 5.08 4.76 -17.24
CA ASP A 48 4.68 6.12 -16.86
C ASP A 48 3.71 6.12 -15.67
N GLU A 49 2.72 5.23 -15.63
CA GLU A 49 1.81 5.10 -14.49
C GLU A 49 2.54 4.66 -13.22
N VAL A 50 3.50 3.73 -13.32
CA VAL A 50 4.33 3.32 -12.18
C VAL A 50 5.12 4.51 -11.66
N ILE A 51 5.74 5.28 -12.55
CA ILE A 51 6.51 6.48 -12.19
C ILE A 51 5.62 7.48 -11.44
N GLU A 52 4.44 7.81 -11.97
CA GLU A 52 3.53 8.76 -11.34
C GLU A 52 3.07 8.32 -9.96
N ARG A 53 2.77 7.02 -9.80
CA ARG A 53 2.37 6.45 -8.51
C ARG A 53 3.52 6.45 -7.51
N VAL A 54 4.70 5.98 -7.88
CA VAL A 54 5.90 6.00 -7.01
C VAL A 54 6.24 7.42 -6.58
N LEU A 55 6.24 8.38 -7.51
CA LEU A 55 6.48 9.79 -7.20
C LEU A 55 5.43 10.36 -6.24
N SER A 56 4.17 9.95 -6.36
CA SER A 56 3.10 10.38 -5.46
C SER A 56 3.33 9.89 -4.03
N VAL A 57 3.74 8.63 -3.87
CA VAL A 57 4.07 8.04 -2.55
C VAL A 57 5.22 8.79 -1.90
N ILE A 58 6.31 9.04 -2.64
CA ILE A 58 7.50 9.74 -2.14
C ILE A 58 7.16 11.19 -1.74
N LYS A 59 6.30 11.86 -2.50
CA LYS A 59 5.84 13.23 -2.19
C LYS A 59 4.93 13.31 -0.96
N CYS A 60 4.25 12.23 -0.60
CA CYS A 60 3.41 12.16 0.60
C CYS A 60 4.23 11.98 1.89
N HIS A 61 5.51 11.60 1.78
CA HIS A 61 6.35 11.37 2.94
C HIS A 61 6.72 12.71 3.64
N PRO A 62 6.51 12.86 4.96
CA PRO A 62 6.56 14.15 5.64
C PRO A 62 7.94 14.80 5.67
N LYS A 63 9.01 14.02 5.47
CA LYS A 63 10.39 14.50 5.43
C LYS A 63 10.85 14.91 4.03
N VAL A 64 10.02 14.74 3.00
CA VAL A 64 10.38 15.00 1.61
C VAL A 64 9.68 16.25 1.08
N ASP A 65 10.45 17.16 0.49
CA ASP A 65 9.91 18.32 -0.21
C ASP A 65 9.44 17.92 -1.62
N PRO A 66 8.15 18.08 -1.98
CA PRO A 66 7.63 17.63 -3.28
C PRO A 66 8.24 18.37 -4.48
N SER A 67 8.85 19.53 -4.24
CA SER A 67 9.57 20.31 -5.26
C SER A 67 10.95 19.76 -5.61
N LYS A 68 11.54 18.94 -4.73
CA LYS A 68 12.86 18.32 -4.94
C LYS A 68 12.75 16.89 -5.47
N VAL A 69 11.55 16.31 -5.45
CA VAL A 69 11.32 14.94 -5.93
C VAL A 69 11.39 14.92 -7.46
N SER A 70 12.41 14.23 -7.97
CA SER A 70 12.60 13.92 -9.39
C SER A 70 12.71 12.41 -9.57
N PRO A 71 12.40 11.86 -10.75
CA PRO A 71 12.51 10.41 -10.99
C PRO A 71 13.94 9.88 -10.82
N ASP A 72 14.96 10.73 -10.98
CA ASP A 72 16.38 10.38 -10.83
C ASP A 72 17.00 10.84 -9.50
N VAL A 73 16.18 11.18 -8.50
CA VAL A 73 16.68 11.68 -7.21
C VAL A 73 17.25 10.55 -6.33
N HIS A 74 18.35 10.82 -5.64
CA HIS A 74 18.93 9.92 -4.65
C HIS A 74 18.44 10.27 -3.23
N PHE A 75 18.00 9.27 -2.47
CA PHE A 75 17.36 9.50 -1.16
C PHE A 75 18.31 10.13 -0.13
N GLU A 76 19.51 9.60 0.01
CA GLU A 76 20.50 10.14 0.95
C GLU A 76 21.18 11.43 0.45
N LYS A 77 21.60 11.47 -0.82
CA LYS A 77 22.47 12.54 -1.33
C LYS A 77 21.72 13.83 -1.70
N ASP A 78 20.53 13.70 -2.27
CA ASP A 78 19.77 14.86 -2.77
C ASP A 78 18.67 15.28 -1.79
N LEU A 79 17.97 14.30 -1.20
CA LEU A 79 16.90 14.56 -0.23
C LEU A 79 17.41 14.60 1.22
N GLY A 80 18.61 14.07 1.50
CA GLY A 80 19.17 14.07 2.85
C GLY A 80 18.40 13.18 3.83
N LEU A 81 17.76 12.12 3.31
CA LEU A 81 17.01 11.16 4.13
C LEU A 81 17.97 10.23 4.87
N ASP A 82 17.55 9.80 6.06
CA ASP A 82 18.27 8.78 6.82
C ASP A 82 17.96 7.37 6.27
N SER A 83 18.81 6.41 6.59
CA SER A 83 18.63 4.99 6.28
C SER A 83 17.35 4.39 6.87
N LEU A 84 16.79 4.96 7.94
CA LEU A 84 15.47 4.57 8.44
C LEU A 84 14.33 5.12 7.57
N ASP A 85 14.52 6.32 7.01
CA ASP A 85 13.51 7.00 6.18
C ASP A 85 13.37 6.30 4.83
N THR A 86 14.46 5.76 4.28
CA THR A 86 14.41 4.92 3.06
C THR A 86 13.59 3.66 3.27
N VAL A 87 13.73 2.98 4.40
CA VAL A 87 12.93 1.80 4.76
C VAL A 87 11.44 2.16 4.89
N GLU A 88 11.10 3.31 5.49
CA GLU A 88 9.71 3.75 5.59
C GLU A 88 9.09 4.05 4.21
N ILE A 89 9.85 4.66 3.30
CA ILE A 89 9.40 4.88 1.91
C ILE A 89 9.20 3.55 1.19
N VAL A 90 10.11 2.59 1.34
CA VAL A 90 9.99 1.26 0.73
C VAL A 90 8.74 0.54 1.24
N MET A 91 8.48 0.57 2.55
CA MET A 91 7.25 0.02 3.13
C MET A 91 5.97 0.67 2.56
N ALA A 92 5.99 1.99 2.34
CA ALA A 92 4.86 2.69 1.73
C ALA A 92 4.65 2.24 0.27
N LEU A 93 5.73 1.99 -0.48
CA LEU A 93 5.64 1.45 -1.84
C LEU A 93 5.12 0.00 -1.85
N GLU A 94 5.55 -0.84 -0.91
CA GLU A 94 5.04 -2.20 -0.72
C GLU A 94 3.53 -2.21 -0.47
N GLU A 95 3.02 -1.34 0.40
CA GLU A 95 1.59 -1.25 0.70
C GLU A 95 0.78 -0.76 -0.51
N GLU A 96 1.29 0.24 -1.23
CA GLU A 96 0.61 0.86 -2.39
C GLU A 96 0.51 -0.05 -3.61
N PHE A 97 1.53 -0.87 -3.84
CA PHE A 97 1.56 -1.83 -4.93
C PHE A 97 1.26 -3.27 -4.50
N LYS A 98 1.01 -3.50 -3.21
CA LYS A 98 0.76 -4.81 -2.57
C LYS A 98 1.82 -5.85 -2.94
N LEU A 99 3.07 -5.43 -2.90
CA LEU A 99 4.24 -6.26 -3.21
C LEU A 99 5.07 -6.49 -1.95
N GLU A 100 5.88 -7.54 -1.95
CA GLU A 100 6.82 -7.84 -0.86
C GLU A 100 8.25 -7.61 -1.40
N ILE A 101 8.94 -6.57 -0.94
CA ILE A 101 10.35 -6.34 -1.27
C ILE A 101 11.18 -6.99 -0.14
N PRO A 102 12.05 -7.97 -0.43
CA PRO A 102 12.92 -8.50 0.59
C PRO A 102 13.92 -7.43 1.04
N ASP A 103 14.27 -7.40 2.34
CA ASP A 103 15.21 -6.43 2.93
C ASP A 103 16.52 -6.28 2.12
N LYS A 104 17.03 -7.39 1.55
CA LYS A 104 18.26 -7.41 0.75
C LYS A 104 18.17 -6.60 -0.55
N GLU A 105 16.97 -6.42 -1.07
CA GLU A 105 16.70 -5.62 -2.27
C GLU A 105 16.31 -4.20 -1.88
N ALA A 106 15.55 -4.02 -0.79
CA ALA A 106 15.27 -2.71 -0.20
C ALA A 106 16.56 -1.93 0.12
N ASP A 107 17.55 -2.58 0.71
CA ASP A 107 18.88 -2.01 1.02
C ASP A 107 19.68 -1.55 -0.21
N LYS A 108 19.27 -1.94 -1.42
CA LYS A 108 19.92 -1.52 -2.67
C LYS A 108 19.17 -0.39 -3.37
N ILE A 109 17.97 -0.06 -2.91
CA ILE A 109 17.09 0.95 -3.51
C ILE A 109 17.45 2.32 -2.90
N ASP A 110 18.55 2.88 -3.37
CA ASP A 110 19.08 4.16 -2.86
C ASP A 110 18.54 5.38 -3.64
N SER A 111 17.88 5.13 -4.77
CA SER A 111 17.41 6.15 -5.70
C SER A 111 16.00 5.85 -6.20
N CYS A 112 15.25 6.91 -6.51
CA CYS A 112 13.88 6.80 -7.00
C CYS A 112 13.80 6.01 -8.32
N ASN A 113 14.78 6.14 -9.20
CA ASN A 113 14.84 5.40 -10.46
C ASN A 113 14.94 3.89 -10.22
N LEU A 114 15.76 3.45 -9.24
CA LEU A 114 15.89 2.04 -8.87
C LEU A 114 14.57 1.50 -8.30
N ALA A 115 13.85 2.30 -7.50
CA ALA A 115 12.53 1.92 -7.00
C ALA A 115 11.53 1.73 -8.14
N ILE A 116 11.51 2.65 -9.11
CA ILE A 116 10.65 2.57 -10.30
C ILE A 116 10.97 1.31 -11.12
N GLU A 117 12.25 1.06 -11.39
CA GLU A 117 12.69 -0.13 -12.14
C GLU A 117 12.32 -1.41 -11.40
N TYR A 118 12.47 -1.42 -10.08
CA TYR A 118 12.11 -2.56 -9.25
C TYR A 118 10.62 -2.89 -9.33
N VAL A 119 9.77 -1.87 -9.15
CA VAL A 119 8.30 -2.00 -9.22
C VAL A 119 7.85 -2.40 -10.63
N TYR A 120 8.46 -1.81 -11.67
CA TYR A 120 8.15 -2.15 -13.06
C TYR A 120 8.47 -3.62 -13.40
N ASN A 121 9.57 -4.15 -12.86
CA ASN A 121 9.97 -5.55 -13.07
C ASN A 121 9.09 -6.54 -12.29
N HIS A 122 8.28 -6.08 -11.33
CA HIS A 122 7.38 -6.89 -10.53
C HIS A 122 5.91 -6.52 -10.78
N PRO A 123 5.33 -6.92 -11.93
CA PRO A 123 3.98 -6.52 -12.35
C PRO A 123 2.83 -7.20 -11.59
N MET A 124 3.03 -7.62 -10.33
CA MET A 124 1.97 -8.22 -9.50
C MET A 124 1.03 -7.18 -8.85
N ALA A 125 1.13 -5.91 -9.26
CA ALA A 125 0.22 -4.85 -8.81
C ALA A 125 -1.12 -4.93 -9.58
N SER A 126 -1.99 -5.85 -9.15
CA SER A 126 -3.42 -5.93 -9.52
C SER A 126 -4.34 -5.63 -8.34
#